data_AF-A0AA96YDY8-F1
#
_entry.id   AF-A0AA96YDY8-F1
#
_cell.length_a   1.000
_cell.length_b   1.000
_cell.length_c   1.000
_cell.angle_alpha   90.00
_cell.angle_beta   90.00
_cell.angle_gamma   90.00
#
_symmetry.space_group_name_H-M   'P 1'
#
loop_
_entity.id
_entity.type
_entity.pdbx_description
1 polymer ?
#
loop_
_entity_poly.entity_id
_entity_poly.type
_entity_poly.pdbx_seq_one_letter_code
_entity_poly.pdbx_strand_id
1 'polypeptide(L)' 'MGYFFSPSRLAFFHSDVPCDDAPDDLRPLTNERHEALMDDVLRNGKQLAADDAGDPTAVERDA' A
#
# COMPACT_ATOMS: atom_id res chain seq x y z
N MET A 1 2.96 13.14 8.75
CA MET A 1 1.90 12.16 9.04
C MET A 1 1.85 11.21 7.86
N GLY A 2 1.91 9.92 8.14
CA GLY A 2 2.37 8.88 7.22
C GLY A 2 1.27 7.91 6.82
N TYR A 3 1.62 6.96 5.95
CA TYR A 3 0.75 5.85 5.61
C TYR A 3 1.30 4.57 6.22
N PHE A 4 0.44 3.58 6.36
CA PHE A 4 0.81 2.20 6.62
C PHE A 4 0.32 1.33 5.47
N PHE A 5 1.03 0.26 5.19
CA PHE A 5 0.62 -0.76 4.24
C PHE A 5 0.43 -2.10 4.94
N SER A 6 -0.65 -2.81 4.60
CA SER A 6 -0.90 -4.19 5.03
C SER A 6 -0.72 -5.13 3.84
N PRO A 7 0.29 -6.02 3.86
CA PRO A 7 0.50 -7.04 2.83
C PRO A 7 -0.66 -8.03 2.73
N SER A 8 -1.22 -8.47 3.87
CA SER A 8 -2.33 -9.44 3.88
C SER A 8 -3.62 -8.89 3.27
N ARG A 9 -3.84 -7.57 3.36
CA ARG A 9 -5.03 -6.90 2.79
C ARG A 9 -4.76 -6.22 1.46
N LEU A 10 -3.49 -6.09 1.06
CA LEU A 10 -3.06 -5.27 -0.08
C LEU A 10 -3.72 -3.89 -0.04
N ALA A 11 -3.63 -3.21 1.10
CA ALA A 11 -4.33 -1.96 1.36
C ALA A 11 -3.48 -0.95 2.15
N PHE A 12 -3.75 0.33 1.92
CA PHE A 12 -3.14 1.44 2.65
C PHE A 12 -4.04 1.95 3.77
N PHE A 13 -3.43 2.39 4.87
CA PHE A 13 -4.08 2.96 6.04
C PHE A 13 -3.41 4.29 6.37
N HIS A 14 -4.20 5.31 6.67
CA HIS A 14 -3.67 6.62 7.07
C HIS A 14 -3.36 6.64 8.56
N SER A 15 -2.22 7.19 8.99
CA SER A 15 -1.80 7.18 10.40
C SER A 15 -2.74 7.90 11.37
N ASP A 16 -3.60 8.75 10.84
CA ASP A 16 -4.46 9.65 11.61
C ASP A 16 -5.93 9.22 11.57
N VAL A 17 -6.22 8.17 10.81
CA VAL A 17 -7.57 7.61 10.71
C VAL A 17 -7.60 6.35 11.58
N PRO A 18 -8.28 6.38 12.74
CA PRO A 18 -8.44 5.18 13.54
C PRO A 18 -9.18 4.12 12.74
N CYS A 19 -8.68 2.88 12.80
CA CYS A 19 -9.26 1.72 12.15
C CYS A 19 -9.36 0.61 13.20
N ASP A 20 -10.59 0.30 13.63
CA ASP A 20 -10.84 -0.69 14.68
C ASP A 20 -10.35 -2.10 14.27
N ASP A 21 -10.43 -2.41 12.97
CA ASP A 21 -9.95 -3.65 12.38
C ASP A 21 -8.58 -3.50 11.70
N ALA A 22 -7.70 -2.63 12.22
CA ALA A 22 -6.34 -2.51 11.71
C ALA A 22 -5.59 -3.86 11.83
N PRO A 23 -4.99 -4.38 10.75
CA PRO A 23 -4.29 -5.66 10.80
C PRO A 23 -2.94 -5.54 11.53
N ASP A 24 -2.46 -6.64 12.11
CA ASP A 24 -1.18 -6.66 12.86
C ASP A 24 0.07 -6.55 11.97
N ASP A 25 -0.08 -6.71 10.65
CA ASP A 25 1.00 -6.70 9.67
C ASP A 25 1.24 -5.31 9.06
N LEU A 26 0.73 -4.25 9.69
CA LEU A 26 0.91 -2.88 9.23
C LEU A 26 2.38 -2.46 9.26
N ARG A 27 2.84 -1.95 8.12
CA ARG A 27 4.21 -1.46 7.93
C ARG A 27 4.21 0.02 7.61
N PRO A 28 5.07 0.83 8.25
CA PRO A 28 5.13 2.26 7.98
C PRO A 28 5.60 2.52 6.56
N LEU A 29 4.99 3.52 5.93
CA LEU A 29 5.26 3.95 4.56
C LEU A 29 5.39 5.48 4.53
N THR A 30 6.40 5.97 3.81
CA THR A 30 6.54 7.42 3.57
C THR A 30 5.46 7.92 2.62
N ASN A 31 5.09 9.19 2.74
CA ASN A 31 4.09 9.80 1.85
C ASN A 31 4.53 9.75 0.39
N GLU A 32 5.81 10.06 0.13
CA GLU A 32 6.38 10.00 -1.23
C GLU A 32 6.22 8.61 -1.84
N ARG A 33 6.46 7.54 -1.06
CA ARG A 33 6.32 6.17 -1.57
C ARG A 33 4.86 5.78 -1.77
N HIS A 34 3.97 6.18 -0.88
CA HIS A 34 2.53 6.00 -1.06
C HIS A 34 2.02 6.69 -2.33
N GLU A 35 2.40 7.96 -2.53
CA GLU A 35 1.99 8.74 -3.71
C GLU A 35 2.51 8.12 -5.01
N ALA A 36 3.78 7.68 -5.05
CA ALA A 36 4.34 7.00 -6.21
C ALA A 36 3.58 5.71 -6.57
N LEU A 37 3.23 4.89 -5.56
CA LEU A 37 2.45 3.67 -5.76
C LEU A 37 1.02 3.97 -6.25
N MET A 38 0.38 4.98 -5.69
CA MET A 38 -0.96 5.39 -6.09
C MET A 38 -0.99 5.98 -7.50
N ASP A 39 0.03 6.75 -7.91
CA ASP A 39 0.18 7.25 -9.28
C ASP A 39 0.29 6.07 -10.27
N ASP A 40 1.11 5.06 -9.95
CA ASP A 40 1.25 3.85 -10.74
C ASP A 40 -0.05 3.04 -10.85
N VAL A 41 -0.75 2.81 -9.73
CA VAL A 41 -2.00 2.03 -9.70
C VAL A 41 -3.13 2.76 -10.44
N LEU A 42 -3.30 4.07 -10.20
CA LEU A 42 -4.42 4.83 -10.75
C LEU A 42 -4.20 5.29 -12.20
N ARG A 43 -2.98 5.71 -12.56
CA ARG A 43 -2.70 6.29 -13.89
C ARG A 43 -2.17 5.27 -14.88
N ASN A 44 -1.33 4.34 -14.41
CA ASN A 44 -0.77 3.29 -15.26
C ASN A 44 -1.61 2.01 -15.25
N GLY A 45 -2.70 1.97 -14.48
CA GLY A 45 -3.62 0.83 -14.43
C GLY A 45 -3.02 -0.44 -13.82
N LYS A 46 -1.92 -0.28 -13.08
CA LYS A 46 -1.23 -1.36 -12.37
C LYS A 46 -2.07 -1.88 -11.21
N GLN A 47 -1.70 -3.06 -10.72
CA GLN A 47 -2.26 -3.62 -9.49
C GLN A 47 -1.26 -3.50 -8.35
N LEU A 48 -1.79 -3.29 -7.14
CA LEU A 48 -1.00 -3.28 -5.92
C LEU A 48 -0.68 -4.71 -5.51
N ALA A 49 0.58 -4.99 -5.21
CA ALA A 49 1.08 -6.27 -4.71
C ALA A 49 2.05 -6.03 -3.53
N ALA A 50 2.39 -7.11 -2.83
CA ALA A 50 3.45 -7.13 -1.84
C ALA A 50 4.59 -8.00 -2.36
N ASP A 51 5.83 -7.55 -2.20
CA ASP A 51 7.01 -8.36 -2.51
C ASP A 51 7.30 -9.41 -1.42
N ASP A 52 8.36 -10.19 -1.60
CA ASP A 52 8.76 -11.25 -0.65
C ASP A 52 9.14 -10.70 0.73
N ALA A 53 9.51 -9.42 0.81
CA ALA A 53 9.79 -8.75 2.09
C ALA A 53 8.49 -8.26 2.75
N GLY A 54 7.38 -8.20 2.02
CA GLY A 54 6.11 -7.61 2.45
C GLY A 54 6.04 -6.10 2.22
N ASP A 55 6.88 -5.55 1.34
CA ASP A 55 6.81 -4.15 0.95
C ASP A 55 5.85 -3.96 -0.23
N PRO A 56 5.12 -2.83 -0.29
CA PRO A 56 4.20 -2.58 -1.38
C PRO A 56 4.97 -2.29 -2.68
N THR A 57 4.47 -2.89 -3.76
CA THR A 57 4.93 -2.69 -5.14
C THR A 57 3.74 -2.59 -6.10
N ALA A 58 3.90 -1.84 -7.17
CA ALA A 58 2.91 -1.76 -8.25
C ALA A 58 3.38 -2.62 -9.43
N VAL A 59 2.61 -3.64 -9.77
CA VAL A 59 2.93 -4.58 -10.85
C VAL A 59 1.90 -4.50 -11.96
N GLU A 60 2.27 -4.95 -13.16
CA GLU A 60 1.34 -5.04 -14.29
C GLU A 60 0.14 -5.91 -13.91
N ARG A 61 -1.03 -5.54 -14.42
CA ARG A 61 -2.25 -6.32 -14.23
C ARG A 61 -2.21 -7.52 -15.19
N ASP A 62 -2.22 -8.74 -14.66
CA ASP A 62 -2.36 -9.93 -15.50
C ASP A 62 -3.67 -9.81 -16.32
N ALA A 63 -3.55 -9.93 -17.63
CA ALA A 63 -4.63 -9.75 -18.61
C ALA A 63 -5.59 -10.94 -18.66
#